data_AF-A0A812H3Q6-F1
#
_entry.id   AF-A0A812H3Q6-F1
#
_cell.length_a   1.000
_cell.length_b   1.000
_cell.length_c   1.000
_cell.angle_alpha   90.00
_cell.angle_beta   90.00
_cell.angle_gamma   90.00
#
_symmetry.space_group_name_H-M   'P 1'
#
loop_
_entity.id
_entity.type
_entity.pdbx_description
1 polymer ?
#
loop_
_entity_poly.entity_id
_entity_poly.type
_entity_poly.pdbx_seq_one_letter_code
_entity_poly.pdbx_strand_id
1 'polypeptide(L)'
;MSLKITFSIKKRQLIVEKIIPGASSEKVIMQATSGGWDGYKHLPKGNWVITENPSGFRSYFGLFLVDNNINDQFLHDGKWRDGIRFGYHDDTGSHGCIMAKPSPGQSYIDGKHLWAKIQKMIRTESSKKLLTYTNNQNPNKSDSTQYKLTSYGFLVVTD
;
A
#
# COMPACT_ATOMS: atom_id res chain seq x y z
N MET A 1 -6.60 15.44 -12.60
CA MET A 1 -6.54 15.30 -11.12
C MET A 1 -5.55 14.21 -10.81
N SER A 2 -4.77 14.34 -9.74
CA SER A 2 -3.77 13.34 -9.35
C SER A 2 -3.86 13.05 -7.86
N LEU A 3 -3.77 11.77 -7.51
CA LEU A 3 -3.75 11.32 -6.13
C LEU A 3 -2.29 11.09 -5.72
N LYS A 4 -1.85 11.72 -4.63
CA LYS A 4 -0.56 11.49 -4.00
C LYS A 4 -0.78 10.74 -2.70
N ILE A 5 -0.11 9.60 -2.54
CA ILE A 5 -0.24 8.74 -1.36
C ILE A 5 1.15 8.54 -0.77
N THR A 6 1.28 8.83 0.52
CA THR A 6 2.57 8.72 1.23
C THR A 6 2.37 8.04 2.56
N PHE A 7 3.25 7.09 2.88
CA PHE A 7 3.34 6.47 4.18
C PHE A 7 4.70 6.80 4.81
N SER A 8 4.69 7.29 6.05
CA SER A 8 5.87 7.53 6.87
C SER A 8 5.98 6.45 7.94
N ILE A 9 7.07 5.69 7.91
CA ILE A 9 7.37 4.63 8.88
C ILE A 9 7.58 5.23 10.27
N LYS A 10 8.39 6.29 10.38
CA LYS A 10 8.72 6.95 11.64
C LYS A 10 7.52 7.66 12.25
N LYS A 11 6.73 8.39 11.45
CA LYS A 11 5.54 9.11 11.94
C LYS A 11 4.32 8.19 12.08
N ARG A 12 4.39 6.96 11.55
CA ARG A 12 3.28 5.99 11.52
C ARG A 12 2.02 6.61 10.91
N GLN A 13 2.20 7.28 9.77
CA GLN A 13 1.18 8.14 9.18
C GLN A 13 1.03 7.89 7.69
N LEU A 14 -0.21 7.69 7.27
CA LEU A 14 -0.67 7.68 5.90
C LEU A 14 -1.27 9.05 5.55
N ILE A 15 -0.84 9.61 4.42
CA ILE A 15 -1.38 10.84 3.85
C ILE A 15 -1.89 10.52 2.45
N VAL A 16 -3.13 10.89 2.17
CA VAL A 16 -3.77 10.80 0.85
C VAL A 16 -4.21 12.19 0.45
N GLU A 17 -3.63 12.71 -0.64
CA GLU A 17 -3.85 14.07 -1.12
C GLU A 17 -4.37 14.02 -2.56
N LYS A 18 -5.58 14.53 -2.76
CA LYS A 18 -6.18 14.75 -4.07
C LYS A 18 -5.81 16.15 -4.54
N ILE A 19 -4.96 16.19 -5.57
CA ILE A 19 -4.48 17.43 -6.17
C ILE A 19 -5.45 17.86 -7.28
N ILE A 20 -5.99 19.07 -7.13
CA ILE A 20 -6.93 19.70 -8.07
C ILE A 20 -6.24 20.93 -8.66
N PRO A 21 -5.93 20.94 -9.98
CA PRO A 21 -5.31 22.10 -10.60
C PRO A 21 -6.16 23.36 -10.42
N GLY A 22 -5.56 24.45 -9.92
CA GLY A 22 -6.24 25.73 -9.71
C GLY A 22 -7.19 25.79 -8.51
N ALA A 23 -7.22 24.79 -7.62
CA ALA A 23 -8.04 24.79 -6.42
C ALA A 23 -7.30 24.17 -5.21
N SER A 24 -7.89 24.30 -4.02
CA SER A 24 -7.37 23.68 -2.80
C SER A 24 -7.41 22.15 -2.90
N SER A 25 -6.30 21.51 -2.53
CA SER A 25 -6.21 20.05 -2.45
C SER A 25 -7.08 19.49 -1.32
N GLU A 26 -7.74 18.37 -1.56
CA GLU A 26 -8.37 17.60 -0.48
C GLU A 26 -7.35 16.64 0.13
N LYS A 27 -7.14 16.73 1.45
CA LYS A 27 -6.14 15.93 2.18
C LYS A 27 -6.81 15.11 3.27
N VAL A 28 -6.48 13.82 3.31
CA VAL A 28 -6.87 12.87 4.36
C VAL A 28 -5.60 12.35 5.03
N ILE A 29 -5.57 12.39 6.36
CA ILE A 29 -4.46 11.91 7.17
C ILE A 29 -4.98 10.81 8.09
N MET A 30 -4.28 9.69 8.17
CA MET A 30 -4.66 8.55 9.00
C MET A 30 -3.42 7.92 9.62
N GLN A 31 -3.56 7.27 10.78
CA GLN A 31 -2.46 6.46 11.31
C GLN A 31 -2.30 5.19 10.48
N ALA A 32 -1.06 4.74 10.34
CA ALA A 32 -0.74 3.47 9.73
C ALA A 32 0.54 2.89 10.32
N THR A 33 0.65 1.56 10.36
CA THR A 33 1.88 0.86 10.73
C THR A 33 2.31 -0.07 9.60
N SER A 34 3.57 -0.49 9.64
CA SER A 34 4.09 -1.55 8.78
C SER A 34 4.96 -2.48 9.61
N GLY A 35 4.93 -3.78 9.38
CA GLY A 35 5.76 -4.71 10.15
C GLY A 35 5.44 -4.71 11.65
N GLY A 36 6.33 -5.29 12.45
CA GLY A 36 6.25 -5.30 13.91
C GLY A 36 5.77 -6.62 14.52
N TRP A 37 5.10 -7.49 13.76
CA TRP A 37 4.81 -8.86 14.18
C TRP A 37 5.96 -9.78 13.84
N ASP A 38 6.26 -10.77 14.71
CA ASP A 38 7.20 -11.87 14.46
C ASP A 38 8.57 -11.47 13.89
N GLY A 39 9.04 -10.28 14.26
CA GLY A 39 10.29 -9.71 13.75
C GLY A 39 10.25 -9.24 12.29
N TYR A 40 9.08 -9.23 11.64
CA TYR A 40 8.89 -8.64 10.31
C TYR A 40 9.18 -7.15 10.37
N LYS A 41 10.14 -6.75 9.55
CA LYS A 41 10.59 -5.36 9.43
C LYS A 41 9.59 -4.54 8.61
N HIS A 42 9.68 -3.23 8.76
CA HIS A 42 8.97 -2.27 7.94
C HIS A 42 9.25 -2.52 6.44
N LEU A 43 8.42 -1.97 5.55
CA LEU A 43 8.71 -2.01 4.12
C LEU A 43 9.94 -1.16 3.79
N PRO A 44 10.75 -1.54 2.78
CA PRO A 44 11.76 -0.64 2.24
C PRO A 44 11.12 0.65 1.71
N LYS A 45 11.90 1.73 1.82
CA LYS A 45 11.54 3.05 1.27
C LYS A 45 11.50 2.99 -0.25
N GLY A 46 10.66 3.83 -0.84
CA GLY A 46 10.54 3.94 -2.28
C GLY A 46 9.10 3.87 -2.77
N ASN A 47 8.95 3.62 -4.06
CA ASN A 47 7.66 3.58 -4.72
C ASN A 47 7.08 2.18 -4.66
N TRP A 48 5.78 2.12 -4.36
CA TRP A 48 5.01 0.89 -4.33
C TRP A 48 3.79 1.05 -5.22
N VAL A 49 3.53 0.10 -6.11
CA VAL A 49 2.31 0.12 -6.91
C VAL A 49 1.15 -0.38 -6.04
N ILE A 50 0.08 0.40 -6.00
CA ILE A 50 -1.20 -0.03 -5.39
C ILE A 50 -2.00 -0.77 -6.46
N THR A 51 -2.48 -1.97 -6.16
CA THR A 51 -3.23 -2.80 -7.11
C THR A 51 -4.56 -3.26 -6.57
N GLU A 52 -5.54 -3.47 -7.45
CA GLU A 52 -6.73 -4.24 -7.08
C GLU A 52 -6.31 -5.68 -6.79
N ASN A 53 -6.91 -6.26 -5.75
CA ASN A 53 -6.73 -7.67 -5.47
C ASN A 53 -7.39 -8.50 -6.60
N PRO A 54 -6.72 -9.51 -7.17
CA PRO A 54 -7.30 -10.37 -8.21
C PRO A 54 -8.55 -11.15 -7.74
N SER A 55 -8.77 -11.30 -6.42
CA SER A 55 -9.91 -12.03 -5.83
C SER A 55 -11.00 -11.11 -5.26
N GLY A 56 -11.72 -10.41 -6.15
CA GLY A 56 -12.94 -9.65 -5.82
C GLY A 56 -12.72 -8.35 -5.02
N PHE A 57 -13.82 -7.66 -4.69
CA PHE A 57 -13.77 -6.41 -3.92
C PHE A 57 -13.38 -6.69 -2.48
N ARG A 58 -12.12 -6.40 -2.13
CA ARG A 58 -11.57 -6.60 -0.79
C ARG A 58 -11.41 -5.25 -0.07
N SER A 59 -11.38 -5.30 1.26
CA SER A 59 -11.10 -4.16 2.14
C SER A 59 -9.61 -3.73 2.14
N TYR A 60 -8.77 -4.37 1.31
CA TYR A 60 -7.36 -4.09 1.17
C TYR A 60 -6.91 -4.13 -0.30
N PHE A 61 -5.81 -3.44 -0.60
CA PHE A 61 -5.13 -3.43 -1.89
C PHE A 61 -3.87 -4.32 -1.83
N GLY A 62 -3.39 -4.75 -3.00
CA GLY A 62 -2.03 -5.30 -3.13
C GLY A 62 -1.00 -4.17 -3.20
N LEU A 63 0.21 -4.44 -2.71
CA LEU A 63 1.37 -3.56 -2.84
C LEU A 63 2.53 -4.31 -3.50
N PHE A 64 3.04 -3.73 -4.59
CA PHE A 64 4.17 -4.28 -5.32
C PHE A 64 5.33 -3.31 -5.27
N LEU A 65 6.52 -3.78 -4.92
CA LEU A 65 7.70 -2.94 -4.87
C LEU A 65 8.08 -2.51 -6.29
N VAL A 66 8.41 -1.23 -6.44
CA VAL A 66 8.94 -0.68 -7.70
C VAL A 66 10.41 -0.40 -7.50
N ASP A 67 11.23 -1.18 -8.19
CA ASP A 67 12.66 -0.93 -8.38
C ASP A 67 12.93 -0.72 -9.88
N ASN A 68 13.83 -1.49 -10.48
CA ASN A 68 13.97 -1.59 -11.93
C ASN A 68 12.75 -2.29 -12.58
N ASN A 69 12.00 -3.07 -11.80
CA ASN A 69 10.81 -3.82 -12.20
C ASN A 69 9.69 -3.65 -11.16
N ILE A 70 8.50 -4.18 -11.48
CA ILE A 70 7.40 -4.32 -10.52
C ILE A 70 7.47 -5.73 -9.94
N ASN A 71 7.61 -5.85 -8.62
CA ASN A 71 7.84 -7.14 -7.98
C ASN A 71 6.87 -7.39 -6.82
N ASP A 72 6.23 -8.56 -6.83
CA ASP A 72 5.54 -9.08 -5.65
C ASP A 72 6.56 -9.68 -4.68
N GLN A 73 7.61 -10.31 -5.22
CA GLN A 73 8.69 -10.94 -4.46
C GLN A 73 9.92 -10.04 -4.43
N PHE A 74 10.48 -9.79 -3.26
CA PHE A 74 11.69 -8.98 -3.12
C PHE A 74 12.52 -9.41 -1.90
N LEU A 75 13.84 -9.23 -1.99
CA LEU A 75 14.75 -9.48 -0.89
C LEU A 75 14.89 -8.20 -0.06
N HIS A 76 14.61 -8.29 1.24
CA HIS A 76 14.83 -7.18 2.16
C HIS A 76 15.32 -7.69 3.51
N ASP A 77 16.37 -7.06 4.05
CA ASP A 77 17.02 -7.46 5.30
C ASP A 77 17.37 -8.96 5.35
N GLY A 78 17.86 -9.50 4.23
CA GLY A 78 18.26 -10.91 4.11
C GLY A 78 17.12 -11.92 4.07
N LYS A 79 15.85 -11.47 3.99
CA LYS A 79 14.68 -12.35 3.88
C LYS A 79 13.87 -12.05 2.63
N TRP A 80 13.45 -13.11 1.93
CA TRP A 80 12.50 -13.00 0.83
C TRP A 80 11.11 -12.70 1.38
N ARG A 81 10.44 -11.73 0.77
CA ARG A 81 9.11 -11.25 1.15
C ARG A 81 8.21 -11.22 -0.07
N ASP A 82 6.94 -11.52 0.13
CA ASP A 82 5.91 -11.49 -0.92
C ASP A 82 4.52 -11.16 -0.34
N GLY A 83 3.55 -10.91 -1.22
CA GLY A 83 2.13 -10.82 -0.84
C GLY A 83 1.80 -9.62 0.05
N ILE A 84 2.51 -8.51 -0.11
CA ILE A 84 2.35 -7.31 0.72
C ILE A 84 1.00 -6.64 0.42
N ARG A 85 0.32 -6.22 1.49
CA ARG A 85 -1.02 -5.62 1.42
C ARG A 85 -1.02 -4.19 1.96
N PHE A 86 -2.01 -3.43 1.51
CA PHE A 86 -2.37 -2.13 2.05
C PHE A 86 -3.82 -2.14 2.51
N GLY A 87 -4.05 -2.15 3.81
CA GLY A 87 -5.37 -2.44 4.39
C GLY A 87 -5.65 -1.63 5.64
N TYR A 88 -6.65 -2.09 6.39
CA TYR A 88 -7.09 -1.49 7.64
C TYR A 88 -7.32 -2.58 8.70
N HIS A 89 -6.78 -2.37 9.90
CA HIS A 89 -7.10 -3.12 11.11
C HIS A 89 -6.72 -2.29 12.36
N ASP A 90 -7.14 -2.72 13.55
CA ASP A 90 -6.84 -2.06 14.83
C ASP A 90 -5.57 -2.54 15.52
N ASP A 91 -4.99 -3.66 15.09
CA ASP A 91 -3.73 -4.17 15.66
C ASP A 91 -2.52 -3.23 15.52
N THR A 92 -1.47 -3.51 16.30
CA THR A 92 -0.26 -2.68 16.41
C THR A 92 0.83 -3.00 15.39
N GLY A 93 0.70 -4.08 14.62
CA GLY A 93 1.71 -4.52 13.66
C GLY A 93 1.12 -5.34 12.52
N SER A 94 2.00 -5.83 11.64
CA SER A 94 1.65 -6.70 10.53
C SER A 94 2.85 -7.58 10.15
N HIS A 95 2.64 -8.57 9.29
CA HIS A 95 3.73 -9.33 8.65
C HIS A 95 4.46 -8.52 7.54
N GLY A 96 4.52 -7.19 7.68
CA GLY A 96 5.17 -6.30 6.72
C GLY A 96 4.26 -5.44 5.86
N CYS A 97 2.96 -5.70 5.87
CA CYS A 97 1.95 -4.92 5.15
C CYS A 97 1.81 -3.49 5.72
N ILE A 98 1.27 -2.54 4.95
CA ILE A 98 0.88 -1.23 5.50
C ILE A 98 -0.56 -1.31 5.98
N MET A 99 -0.78 -1.08 7.26
CA MET A 99 -2.09 -1.23 7.89
C MET A 99 -2.51 0.09 8.51
N ALA A 100 -3.48 0.73 7.86
CA ALA A 100 -4.14 1.90 8.38
C ALA A 100 -4.93 1.54 9.65
N LYS A 101 -5.02 2.46 10.59
CA LYS A 101 -5.69 2.25 11.87
C LYS A 101 -6.28 3.55 12.42
N PRO A 102 -7.21 3.49 13.40
CA PRO A 102 -7.71 4.67 14.08
C PRO A 102 -6.58 5.47 14.72
N SER A 103 -6.72 6.80 14.75
CA SER A 103 -5.83 7.67 15.51
C SER A 103 -6.03 7.53 17.02
N PRO A 104 -5.11 7.97 17.89
CA PRO A 104 -5.30 7.91 19.34
C PRO A 104 -6.54 8.73 19.73
N GLY A 105 -7.43 8.13 20.52
CA GLY A 105 -8.71 8.72 20.89
C GLY A 105 -9.83 8.60 19.85
N GLN A 106 -9.57 8.02 18.68
CA GLN A 106 -10.58 7.74 17.65
C GLN A 106 -11.12 6.31 17.79
N SER A 107 -12.44 6.12 17.60
CA SER A 107 -13.03 4.78 17.63
C SER A 107 -12.65 3.95 16.40
N TYR A 108 -12.78 2.61 16.51
CA TYR A 108 -12.60 1.71 15.37
C TYR A 108 -13.56 2.01 14.22
N ILE A 109 -14.79 2.43 14.52
CA ILE A 109 -15.81 2.72 13.49
C ILE A 109 -15.44 4.00 12.74
N ASP A 110 -14.99 5.04 13.44
CA ASP A 110 -14.55 6.28 12.82
C ASP A 110 -13.32 6.05 11.92
N GLY A 111 -12.37 5.24 12.39
CA GLY A 111 -11.23 4.81 11.57
C GLY A 111 -11.66 4.07 10.32
N LYS A 112 -12.66 3.17 10.43
CA LYS A 112 -13.20 2.42 9.30
C LYS A 112 -13.88 3.32 8.26
N HIS A 113 -14.61 4.36 8.69
CA HIS A 113 -15.18 5.36 7.79
C HIS A 113 -14.10 6.15 7.04
N LEU A 114 -13.03 6.54 7.75
CA LEU A 114 -11.90 7.24 7.15
C LEU A 114 -11.17 6.35 6.12
N TRP A 115 -10.98 5.07 6.46
CA TRP A 115 -10.43 4.08 5.53
C TRP A 115 -11.31 3.91 4.30
N ALA A 116 -12.63 3.78 4.47
CA ALA A 116 -13.57 3.68 3.36
C ALA A 116 -13.50 4.90 2.43
N LYS A 117 -13.33 6.11 2.98
CA LYS A 117 -13.08 7.33 2.21
C LYS A 117 -11.78 7.23 1.40
N ILE A 118 -10.68 6.79 2.01
CA ILE A 118 -9.40 6.58 1.33
C ILE A 118 -9.54 5.55 0.20
N GLN A 119 -10.18 4.41 0.46
CA GLN A 119 -10.42 3.38 -0.55
C GLN A 119 -11.22 3.93 -1.73
N LYS A 120 -12.25 4.74 -1.46
CA LYS A 120 -13.02 5.42 -2.51
C LYS A 120 -12.13 6.34 -3.33
N MET A 121 -11.35 7.21 -2.69
CA MET A 121 -10.42 8.12 -3.37
C MET A 121 -9.44 7.37 -4.28
N ILE A 122 -8.81 6.29 -3.80
CA ILE A 122 -7.90 5.45 -4.59
C ILE A 122 -8.60 4.86 -5.82
N ARG A 123 -9.84 4.38 -5.66
CA ARG A 123 -10.56 3.71 -6.76
C ARG A 123 -11.15 4.66 -7.79
N THR A 124 -11.48 5.90 -7.40
CA THR A 124 -12.17 6.86 -8.29
C THR A 124 -11.27 7.95 -8.84
N GLU A 125 -10.23 8.36 -8.11
CA GLU A 125 -9.38 9.50 -8.47
C GLU A 125 -8.08 9.08 -9.15
N SER A 126 -7.69 7.81 -9.03
CA SER A 126 -6.51 7.29 -9.70
C SER A 126 -6.80 6.89 -11.14
N SER A 127 -5.85 7.18 -12.03
CA SER A 127 -5.88 6.63 -13.39
C SER A 127 -5.51 5.15 -13.36
N LYS A 128 -6.51 4.28 -13.57
CA LYS A 128 -6.30 2.83 -13.65
C LYS A 128 -5.36 2.49 -14.80
N LYS A 129 -4.35 1.66 -14.55
CA LYS A 129 -3.43 1.15 -15.57
C LYS A 129 -3.31 -0.37 -15.46
N LEU A 130 -3.33 -1.06 -16.59
CA LEU A 130 -2.98 -2.48 -16.64
C LEU A 130 -1.46 -2.59 -16.70
N LEU A 131 -0.85 -3.27 -15.74
CA LEU A 131 0.59 -3.54 -15.72
C LEU A 131 0.81 -5.05 -15.80
N THR A 132 2.00 -5.44 -16.25
CA THR A 132 2.44 -6.83 -16.28
C THR A 132 3.66 -7.01 -15.38
N TYR A 133 3.74 -8.16 -14.70
CA TYR A 133 4.91 -8.52 -13.90
C TYR A 133 5.17 -10.04 -13.96
N THR A 134 6.36 -10.46 -13.55
CA THR A 134 6.79 -11.85 -13.42
C THR A 134 7.35 -12.10 -12.03
N ASN A 135 7.15 -13.29 -11.47
CA ASN A 135 7.55 -13.65 -10.11
C ASN A 135 8.80 -14.52 -10.10
N ASN A 136 9.90 -14.02 -10.66
CA ASN A 136 11.15 -14.76 -10.82
C ASN A 136 12.32 -14.21 -10.00
N GLN A 137 12.07 -13.27 -9.08
CA GLN A 137 13.13 -12.75 -8.23
C GLN A 137 13.54 -13.74 -7.14
N ASN A 138 12.60 -14.43 -6.48
CA ASN A 138 12.92 -15.38 -5.43
C ASN A 138 13.35 -16.74 -6.04
N PRO A 139 14.61 -17.17 -5.89
CA PRO A 139 15.09 -18.42 -6.49
C PRO A 139 14.37 -19.66 -5.94
N ASN A 140 13.82 -19.60 -4.72
CA ASN A 140 13.09 -20.71 -4.10
C ASN A 140 11.61 -20.77 -4.51
N LYS A 141 11.11 -19.76 -5.23
CA LYS A 141 9.72 -19.67 -5.71
C LYS A 141 9.68 -19.09 -7.14
N SER A 142 10.67 -19.44 -7.95
CA SER A 142 10.81 -18.89 -9.29
C SER A 142 9.61 -19.27 -10.16
N ASP A 143 8.97 -18.26 -10.73
CA ASP A 143 7.84 -18.40 -11.64
C ASP A 143 7.99 -17.41 -12.81
N SER A 144 8.08 -17.95 -14.02
CA SER A 144 8.20 -17.18 -15.26
C SER A 144 6.84 -16.77 -15.86
N THR A 145 5.73 -17.12 -15.20
CA THR A 145 4.39 -16.71 -15.62
C THR A 145 4.29 -15.19 -15.61
N GLN A 146 3.79 -14.63 -16.71
CA GLN A 146 3.49 -13.21 -16.79
C GLN A 146 2.07 -12.95 -16.28
N TYR A 147 1.98 -12.21 -15.19
CA TYR A 147 0.74 -11.82 -14.56
C TYR A 147 0.31 -10.42 -15.01
N LYS A 148 -1.01 -10.18 -15.01
CA LYS A 148 -1.62 -8.88 -15.28
C LYS A 148 -2.24 -8.33 -14.00
N LEU A 149 -2.00 -7.06 -13.70
CA LEU A 149 -2.55 -6.38 -12.53
C LEU A 149 -3.17 -5.04 -12.91
N THR A 150 -4.26 -4.68 -12.24
CA THR A 150 -4.85 -3.34 -12.35
C THR A 150 -4.26 -2.46 -11.26
N SER A 151 -3.48 -1.45 -11.67
CA SER A 151 -2.86 -0.47 -10.79
C SER A 151 -3.74 0.76 -10.57
N TYR A 152 -3.71 1.29 -9.35
CA TYR A 152 -4.29 2.57 -8.92
C TYR A 152 -3.23 3.66 -8.71
N GLY A 153 -2.04 3.51 -9.29
CA GLY A 153 -0.91 4.43 -9.08
C GLY A 153 0.01 3.98 -7.94
N PHE A 154 0.69 4.95 -7.33
CA PHE A 154 1.79 4.69 -6.41
C PHE A 154 1.49 5.16 -4.98
N LEU A 155 1.97 4.38 -4.02
CA LEU A 155 2.20 4.76 -2.64
C LEU A 155 3.70 4.95 -2.45
N VAL A 156 4.11 6.08 -1.86
CA VAL A 156 5.52 6.32 -1.53
C VAL A 156 5.74 5.98 -0.06
N VAL A 157 6.61 5.00 0.21
CA VAL A 157 7.08 4.68 1.56
C VAL A 157 8.29 5.56 1.86
N THR A 158 8.23 6.24 3.00
CA THR A 158 9.23 7.22 3.44
C THR A 158 9.72 6.90 4.83
N ASP A 159 10.90 7.48 5.12
CA ASP A 159 11.64 7.53 6.39
C ASP A 159 12.01 6.23 7.13
#